data_AF-A0A6P0MUL0-F1
#
_entry.id   AF-A0A6P0MUL0-F1
#
_cell.length_a   1.000
_cell.length_b   1.000
_cell.length_c   1.000
_cell.angle_alpha   90.00
_cell.angle_beta   90.00
_cell.angle_gamma   90.00
#
_symmetry.space_group_name_H-M   'P 1'
#
loop_
_entity.id
_entity.type
_entity.pdbx_description
1 polymer ?
#
loop_
_entity_poly.entity_id
_entity_poly.type
_entity_poly.pdbx_seq_one_letter_code
_entity_poly.pdbx_strand_id
1 'polypeptide(L)'
;MTEENRSRWDAGRFMQTLTYFEVIPFISCLHRLFTGRTNQNKANEEGGKSMGVILVAGATGGVGKRVVRCLMEQGYSVRALVRDVQRAKEMLGNKVELFEADITIPETLTPELMNGISAVVCCTGVRVQPVEGDTPNREKYYQGIKFYLPEVVDSPEIVDYQGIKHLVEAATKSLPTPGKKLLFDFKNPSKDLKANWGAVDDVVMGGVSESSIRLITNAALFTGNVSTANSGGFVSVRTRNFEPTLNLSEYEGIELRVKGDGGRYKLILRAESKWDGVSYCCSFDTEQDRWIDVHIPFAQLIPVFRAKTLKDAPAFDSSQVYALQLMLSKFEYDGALNPKFEPGSFALEVETIKAYGAATKPQFIMISSAGVTRPGRTGINLEEEPPAVRMNDQLGGILTWKLRGEEAVRESGVPYTIIRPCALTEEPGGKVLVFEQGDNIRGKVSREDIAQLCVQLLEQPPACNVTFEVKEGVDDSPPFDWESLFSSLQTD
;
A
#
# COMPACT_ATOMS: atom_id res chain seq x y z
N MET A 1 -26.71 2.61 52.89
CA MET A 1 -26.58 3.96 52.29
C MET A 1 -27.70 4.12 51.28
N THR A 2 -28.48 5.18 51.47
CA THR A 2 -29.82 5.46 50.93
C THR A 2 -29.81 5.75 49.42
N GLU A 3 -30.95 5.47 48.76
CA GLU A 3 -31.21 5.68 47.32
C GLU A 3 -31.17 7.16 46.86
N GLU A 4 -30.83 8.12 47.73
CA GLU A 4 -31.04 9.55 47.51
C GLU A 4 -29.90 10.30 46.79
N ASN A 5 -28.86 9.61 46.28
CA ASN A 5 -27.74 10.30 45.60
C ASN A 5 -27.28 9.62 44.29
N ARG A 6 -28.19 8.91 43.60
CA ARG A 6 -27.91 8.46 42.22
C ARG A 6 -28.05 9.62 41.26
N SER A 7 -26.97 9.92 40.54
CA SER A 7 -27.00 10.89 39.44
C SER A 7 -28.00 10.42 38.37
N ARG A 8 -28.76 11.35 37.77
CA ARG A 8 -29.82 11.03 36.80
C ARG A 8 -29.25 10.28 35.60
N TRP A 9 -29.66 9.02 35.42
CA TRP A 9 -29.27 8.20 34.27
C TRP A 9 -29.95 8.70 32.98
N ASP A 10 -29.18 8.74 31.89
CA ASP A 10 -29.65 9.24 30.59
C ASP A 10 -30.03 8.08 29.65
N ALA A 11 -31.30 7.69 29.72
CA ALA A 11 -31.87 6.67 28.83
C ALA A 11 -31.88 7.09 27.34
N GLY A 12 -31.84 8.40 27.05
CA GLY A 12 -31.80 8.93 25.70
C GLY A 12 -30.45 8.64 25.03
N ARG A 13 -29.35 8.92 25.73
CA ARG A 13 -27.98 8.59 25.28
C ARG A 13 -27.75 7.09 25.11
N PHE A 14 -28.34 6.28 25.99
CA PHE A 14 -28.34 4.82 25.83
C PHE A 14 -28.98 4.41 24.50
N MET A 15 -30.17 4.90 24.19
CA MET A 15 -30.87 4.60 22.94
C MET A 15 -30.16 5.15 21.71
N GLN A 16 -29.58 6.35 21.78
CA GLN A 16 -28.76 6.92 20.71
C GLN A 16 -27.55 6.03 20.39
N THR A 17 -26.87 5.53 21.42
CA THR A 17 -25.73 4.62 21.28
C THR A 17 -26.14 3.33 20.55
N LEU A 18 -27.22 2.68 20.99
CA LEU A 18 -27.71 1.46 20.34
C LEU A 18 -28.16 1.68 18.89
N THR A 19 -28.74 2.84 18.60
CA THR A 19 -29.20 3.20 17.25
C THR A 19 -28.03 3.49 16.32
N TYR A 20 -27.01 4.22 16.78
CA TYR A 20 -25.85 4.58 15.97
C TYR A 20 -25.05 3.37 15.47
N PHE A 21 -25.01 2.30 16.29
CA PHE A 21 -24.34 1.04 15.96
C PHE A 21 -25.30 -0.06 15.50
N GLU A 22 -26.53 0.30 15.10
CA GLU A 22 -27.51 -0.58 14.47
C GLU A 22 -27.85 -1.85 15.28
N VAL A 23 -27.80 -1.75 16.62
CA VAL A 23 -28.08 -2.89 17.52
C VAL A 23 -29.57 -3.27 17.54
N ILE A 24 -30.46 -2.31 17.23
CA ILE A 24 -31.92 -2.49 17.26
C ILE A 24 -32.43 -2.66 15.81
N PRO A 25 -32.84 -3.87 15.38
CA PRO A 25 -33.13 -4.17 13.97
C PRO A 25 -34.34 -3.40 13.38
N PHE A 26 -35.32 -3.05 14.20
CA PHE A 26 -36.56 -2.41 13.74
C PHE A 26 -36.43 -0.90 13.52
N ILE A 27 -35.51 -0.22 14.24
CA ILE A 27 -35.28 1.23 14.11
C ILE A 27 -34.38 1.52 12.91
N SER A 28 -33.39 0.66 12.62
CA SER A 28 -32.53 0.77 11.44
C SER A 28 -33.31 0.63 10.12
N CYS A 29 -34.34 -0.21 10.10
CA CYS A 29 -35.27 -0.35 8.97
C CYS A 29 -36.09 0.94 8.71
N LEU A 30 -36.65 1.56 9.76
CA LEU A 30 -37.34 2.85 9.63
C LEU A 30 -36.38 3.97 9.23
N HIS A 31 -35.17 4.04 9.78
CA HIS A 31 -34.19 5.06 9.39
C HIS A 31 -33.82 4.94 7.90
N ARG A 32 -33.63 3.73 7.36
CA ARG A 32 -33.42 3.49 5.91
C ARG A 32 -34.61 3.91 5.04
N LEU A 33 -35.83 3.90 5.57
CA LEU A 33 -37.04 4.35 4.89
C LEU A 33 -37.19 5.88 4.89
N PHE A 34 -36.70 6.58 5.92
CA PHE A 34 -36.82 8.04 6.06
C PHE A 34 -35.61 8.82 5.53
N THR A 35 -34.39 8.25 5.55
CA THR A 35 -33.25 8.79 4.80
C THR A 35 -33.32 8.27 3.37
N GLY A 36 -33.96 9.04 2.50
CA GLY A 36 -34.18 8.71 1.10
C GLY A 36 -32.94 8.15 0.39
N ARG A 37 -33.18 7.10 -0.39
CA ARG A 37 -32.38 6.59 -1.52
C ARG A 37 -31.48 7.70 -2.09
N THR A 38 -30.23 7.73 -1.67
CA THR A 38 -29.18 8.49 -2.32
C THR A 38 -28.07 7.50 -2.65
N ASN A 39 -28.11 7.02 -3.90
CA ASN A 39 -27.08 6.29 -4.64
C ASN A 39 -26.24 5.26 -3.87
N GLN A 40 -26.89 4.23 -3.36
CA GLN A 40 -26.30 2.89 -3.38
C GLN A 40 -26.54 2.27 -4.76
N ASN A 41 -25.74 2.66 -5.74
CA ASN A 41 -25.57 1.99 -7.03
C ASN A 41 -24.34 2.58 -7.73
N LYS A 42 -23.15 2.36 -7.14
CA LYS A 42 -21.84 2.50 -7.80
C LYS A 42 -20.70 1.87 -6.99
N ALA A 43 -20.97 0.72 -6.36
CA ALA A 43 -19.95 -0.09 -5.68
C ALA A 43 -20.10 -1.57 -6.05
N ASN A 44 -20.51 -1.83 -7.29
CA ASN A 44 -20.54 -3.16 -7.90
C ASN A 44 -19.90 -3.04 -9.28
N GLU A 45 -18.59 -2.83 -9.29
CA GLU A 45 -17.64 -3.16 -10.35
C GLU A 45 -16.27 -2.92 -9.71
N GLU A 46 -15.37 -3.90 -9.78
CA GLU A 46 -14.02 -3.96 -9.18
C GLU A 46 -13.94 -4.76 -7.87
N GLY A 47 -14.00 -6.09 -8.01
CA GLY A 47 -13.27 -7.03 -7.16
C GLY A 47 -11.76 -6.93 -7.41
N GLY A 48 -11.23 -5.71 -7.39
CA GLY A 48 -9.81 -5.43 -7.56
C GLY A 48 -9.05 -5.77 -6.29
N LYS A 49 -7.80 -6.21 -6.42
CA LYS A 49 -6.91 -6.32 -5.26
C LYS A 49 -6.87 -4.96 -4.56
N SER A 50 -7.00 -4.95 -3.24
CA SER A 50 -6.94 -3.76 -2.36
C SER A 50 -5.52 -3.14 -2.29
N MET A 51 -4.82 -3.09 -3.42
CA MET A 51 -3.56 -2.37 -3.59
C MET A 51 -3.92 -1.00 -4.18
N GLY A 52 -3.33 0.08 -3.65
CA GLY A 52 -3.53 1.42 -4.20
C GLY A 52 -3.10 1.51 -5.67
N VAL A 53 -3.20 2.69 -6.29
CA VAL A 53 -2.97 2.84 -7.73
C VAL A 53 -1.54 2.43 -8.13
N ILE A 54 -1.40 1.62 -9.19
CA ILE A 54 -0.09 1.30 -9.77
C ILE A 54 0.21 2.31 -10.88
N LEU A 55 1.27 3.10 -10.71
CA LEU A 55 1.73 4.06 -11.72
C LEU A 55 2.63 3.36 -12.74
N VAL A 56 2.28 3.41 -14.02
CA VAL A 56 3.10 2.85 -15.09
C VAL A 56 3.70 3.98 -15.92
N ALA A 57 5.02 4.14 -15.84
CA ALA A 57 5.76 5.06 -16.70
C ALA A 57 6.24 4.34 -17.97
N GLY A 58 6.15 5.01 -19.13
CA GLY A 58 6.39 4.35 -20.42
C GLY A 58 5.23 3.43 -20.84
N ALA A 59 4.01 3.72 -20.39
CA ALA A 59 2.82 2.89 -20.56
C ALA A 59 2.43 2.61 -22.03
N THR A 60 2.83 3.46 -22.98
CA THR A 60 2.60 3.23 -24.43
C THR A 60 3.75 2.50 -25.12
N GLY A 61 4.81 2.15 -24.39
CA GLY A 61 5.95 1.39 -24.89
C GLY A 61 5.64 -0.09 -25.15
N GLY A 62 6.60 -0.81 -25.73
CA GLY A 62 6.43 -2.22 -26.09
C GLY A 62 6.12 -3.13 -24.90
N VAL A 63 6.79 -2.92 -23.77
CA VAL A 63 6.52 -3.64 -22.50
C VAL A 63 5.41 -2.95 -21.71
N GLY A 64 5.45 -1.61 -21.59
CA GLY A 64 4.51 -0.84 -20.76
C GLY A 64 3.03 -1.12 -21.08
N LYS A 65 2.65 -1.20 -22.36
CA LYS A 65 1.25 -1.49 -22.74
C LYS A 65 0.78 -2.88 -22.28
N ARG A 66 1.71 -3.84 -22.22
CA ARG A 66 1.45 -5.20 -21.74
C ARG A 66 1.37 -5.23 -20.22
N VAL A 67 2.24 -4.49 -19.54
CA VAL A 67 2.16 -4.31 -18.07
C VAL A 67 0.80 -3.73 -17.69
N VAL A 68 0.35 -2.66 -18.35
CA VAL A 68 -0.98 -2.06 -18.12
C VAL A 68 -2.08 -3.11 -18.31
N ARG A 69 -2.04 -3.87 -19.41
CA ARG A 69 -3.03 -4.94 -19.65
C ARG A 69 -3.02 -5.99 -18.53
N CYS A 70 -1.85 -6.54 -18.19
CA CYS A 70 -1.72 -7.58 -17.17
C CYS A 70 -2.17 -7.09 -15.77
N LEU A 71 -1.89 -5.83 -15.43
CA LEU A 71 -2.36 -5.22 -14.19
C LEU A 71 -3.90 -5.12 -14.16
N MET A 72 -4.50 -4.63 -15.25
CA MET A 72 -5.96 -4.53 -15.36
C MET A 72 -6.64 -5.90 -15.32
N GLU A 73 -6.07 -6.92 -15.97
CA GLU A 73 -6.56 -8.30 -15.95
C GLU A 73 -6.51 -8.92 -14.54
N GLN A 74 -5.54 -8.52 -13.71
CA GLN A 74 -5.45 -8.92 -12.31
C GLN A 74 -6.24 -8.02 -11.34
N GLY A 75 -7.01 -7.06 -11.87
CA GLY A 75 -7.87 -6.19 -11.08
C GLY A 75 -7.14 -5.08 -10.33
N TYR A 76 -5.94 -4.69 -10.74
CA TYR A 76 -5.29 -3.50 -10.18
C TYR A 76 -5.85 -2.23 -10.81
N SER A 77 -5.97 -1.15 -10.03
CA SER A 77 -6.17 0.19 -10.56
C SER A 77 -4.86 0.72 -11.14
N VAL A 78 -4.89 1.18 -12.39
CA VAL A 78 -3.69 1.60 -13.12
C VAL A 78 -3.78 3.06 -13.54
N ARG A 79 -2.73 3.83 -13.22
CA ARG A 79 -2.47 5.16 -13.78
C ARG A 79 -1.32 5.08 -14.77
N ALA A 80 -1.59 5.44 -16.01
CA ALA A 80 -0.60 5.45 -17.08
C ALA A 80 -0.05 6.88 -17.25
N LEU A 81 1.25 7.04 -17.00
CA LEU A 81 1.99 8.26 -17.32
C LEU A 81 2.31 8.28 -18.81
N VAL A 82 1.78 9.26 -19.53
CA VAL A 82 1.86 9.34 -21.00
C VAL A 82 2.22 10.76 -21.45
N ARG A 83 2.91 10.87 -22.59
CA ARG A 83 3.23 12.18 -23.22
C ARG A 83 2.15 12.65 -24.21
N ASP A 84 1.26 11.75 -24.62
CA ASP A 84 0.18 12.02 -25.58
C ASP A 84 -1.05 11.22 -25.14
N VAL A 85 -2.04 11.93 -24.60
CA VAL A 85 -3.27 11.34 -24.05
C VAL A 85 -4.14 10.73 -25.15
N GLN A 86 -4.22 11.36 -26.32
CA GLN A 86 -5.08 10.90 -27.41
C GLN A 86 -4.56 9.57 -27.97
N ARG A 87 -3.27 9.51 -28.26
CA ARG A 87 -2.61 8.27 -28.70
C ARG A 87 -2.69 7.18 -27.63
N ALA A 88 -2.50 7.53 -26.36
CA ALA A 88 -2.60 6.57 -25.28
C ALA A 88 -4.01 5.98 -25.14
N LYS A 89 -5.06 6.79 -25.32
CA LYS A 89 -6.45 6.36 -25.28
C LYS A 89 -6.80 5.35 -26.38
N GLU A 90 -6.24 5.54 -27.58
CA GLU A 90 -6.40 4.59 -28.69
C GLU A 90 -5.69 3.25 -28.41
N MET A 91 -4.57 3.27 -27.70
CA MET A 91 -3.76 2.07 -27.40
C MET A 91 -4.21 1.29 -26.15
N LEU A 92 -4.58 2.00 -25.08
CA LEU A 92 -4.86 1.43 -23.75
C LEU A 92 -6.36 1.36 -23.44
N GLY A 93 -7.19 2.05 -24.23
CA GLY A 93 -8.63 2.15 -24.03
C GLY A 93 -9.03 3.16 -22.95
N ASN A 94 -10.32 3.15 -22.61
CA ASN A 94 -10.94 4.17 -21.74
C ASN A 94 -10.99 3.77 -20.25
N LYS A 95 -10.53 2.56 -19.91
CA LYS A 95 -10.60 2.02 -18.53
C LYS A 95 -9.38 2.36 -17.68
N VAL A 96 -8.30 2.83 -18.31
CA VAL A 96 -7.05 3.18 -17.63
C VAL A 96 -7.05 4.69 -17.36
N GLU A 97 -6.64 5.09 -16.16
CA GLU A 97 -6.45 6.50 -15.85
C GLU A 97 -5.21 7.01 -16.62
N LEU A 98 -5.39 7.98 -17.51
CA LEU A 98 -4.31 8.57 -18.28
C LEU A 98 -3.89 9.89 -17.64
N PHE A 99 -2.60 10.06 -17.37
CA PHE A 99 -2.06 11.29 -16.82
C PHE A 99 -0.95 11.81 -17.73
N GLU A 100 -1.10 13.04 -18.23
CA GLU A 100 -0.13 13.67 -19.13
C GLU A 100 1.06 14.19 -18.34
N ALA A 101 2.25 13.62 -18.57
CA ALA A 101 3.51 14.09 -17.97
C ALA A 101 4.72 13.56 -18.77
N ASP A 102 5.88 14.17 -18.54
CA ASP A 102 7.15 13.75 -19.10
C ASP A 102 8.19 13.64 -17.99
N ILE A 103 8.76 12.45 -17.78
CA ILE A 103 9.76 12.21 -16.73
C ILE A 103 11.01 13.09 -16.90
N THR A 104 11.28 13.55 -18.13
CA THR A 104 12.41 14.44 -18.43
C THR A 104 12.16 15.89 -17.98
N ILE A 105 10.92 16.22 -17.59
CA ILE A 105 10.49 17.54 -17.14
C ILE A 105 9.91 17.41 -15.71
N PRO A 106 10.73 17.61 -14.66
CA PRO A 106 10.34 17.38 -13.26
C PRO A 106 9.04 18.08 -12.85
N GLU A 107 8.78 19.26 -13.40
CA GLU A 107 7.61 20.09 -13.10
C GLU A 107 6.29 19.41 -13.51
N THR A 108 6.34 18.47 -14.47
CA THR A 108 5.17 17.70 -14.90
C THR A 108 4.85 16.54 -13.94
N LEU A 109 5.79 16.14 -13.07
CA LEU A 109 5.61 15.07 -12.08
C LEU A 109 4.93 15.61 -10.82
N THR A 110 3.67 16.03 -10.99
CA THR A 110 2.91 16.74 -9.95
C THR A 110 2.51 15.85 -8.77
N PRO A 111 2.17 16.44 -7.61
CA PRO A 111 1.58 15.68 -6.49
C PRO A 111 0.28 14.95 -6.85
N GLU A 112 -0.48 15.47 -7.83
CA GLU A 112 -1.72 14.84 -8.30
C GLU A 112 -1.43 13.52 -9.04
N LEU A 113 -0.40 13.49 -9.89
CA LEU A 113 0.09 12.27 -10.55
C LEU A 113 0.47 11.18 -9.54
N MET A 114 1.11 11.57 -8.43
CA MET A 114 1.60 10.66 -7.40
C MET A 114 0.55 10.33 -6.33
N ASN A 115 -0.61 10.97 -6.34
CA ASN A 115 -1.61 10.80 -5.29
C ASN A 115 -2.16 9.36 -5.27
N GLY A 116 -2.09 8.73 -4.10
CA GLY A 116 -2.66 7.39 -3.86
C GLY A 116 -1.93 6.24 -4.54
N ILE A 117 -0.72 6.45 -5.07
CA ILE A 117 0.06 5.38 -5.67
C ILE A 117 0.56 4.41 -4.59
N SER A 118 0.55 3.11 -4.91
CA SER A 118 1.12 2.06 -4.04
C SER A 118 2.46 1.53 -4.55
N ALA A 119 2.69 1.60 -5.87
CA ALA A 119 3.93 1.25 -6.52
C ALA A 119 4.08 1.94 -7.89
N VAL A 120 5.29 1.93 -8.44
CA VAL A 120 5.64 2.42 -9.78
C VAL A 120 6.26 1.28 -10.58
N VAL A 121 5.80 1.09 -11.82
CA VAL A 121 6.45 0.24 -12.82
C VAL A 121 7.02 1.14 -13.92
N CYS A 122 8.35 1.29 -13.91
CA CYS A 122 9.08 2.12 -14.86
C CYS A 122 9.51 1.30 -16.08
N CYS A 123 8.74 1.41 -17.16
CA CYS A 123 9.02 0.82 -18.48
C CYS A 123 9.62 1.85 -19.45
N THR A 124 10.18 2.94 -18.92
CA THR A 124 10.72 4.03 -19.73
C THR A 124 12.08 3.63 -20.29
N GLY A 125 12.47 4.31 -21.35
CA GLY A 125 13.78 4.15 -21.94
C GLY A 125 13.88 4.92 -23.23
N VAL A 126 15.12 5.34 -23.56
CA VAL A 126 15.36 6.07 -24.79
C VAL A 126 14.92 5.25 -26.01
N ARG A 127 14.32 5.92 -26.98
CA ARG A 127 13.92 5.28 -28.24
C ARG A 127 15.14 5.14 -29.14
N VAL A 128 15.46 3.90 -29.48
CA VAL A 128 16.40 3.56 -30.55
C VAL A 128 15.60 3.08 -31.76
N GLN A 129 15.86 3.66 -32.93
CA GLN A 129 15.16 3.35 -34.18
C GLN A 129 16.16 3.22 -35.34
N PRO A 130 15.77 2.65 -36.49
CA PRO A 130 16.61 2.63 -37.68
C PRO A 130 16.69 4.04 -38.28
N VAL A 131 17.85 4.45 -38.77
CA VAL A 131 18.01 5.72 -39.52
C VAL A 131 17.05 5.83 -40.72
N GLU A 132 16.72 4.70 -41.37
CA GLU A 132 15.78 4.66 -42.50
C GLU A 132 14.29 4.62 -42.08
N GLY A 133 13.99 4.88 -40.81
CA GLY A 133 12.64 4.83 -40.24
C GLY A 133 12.10 3.41 -40.03
N ASP A 134 11.19 3.29 -39.06
CA ASP A 134 10.57 2.03 -38.65
C ASP A 134 9.25 1.77 -39.41
N THR A 135 8.89 0.51 -39.65
CA THR A 135 7.53 0.18 -40.13
C THR A 135 6.58 0.03 -38.95
N PRO A 136 5.26 0.27 -39.09
CA PRO A 136 4.31 0.16 -37.98
C PRO A 136 4.37 -1.19 -37.24
N ASN A 137 4.69 -2.26 -37.96
CA ASN A 137 4.80 -3.62 -37.44
C ASN A 137 6.24 -4.04 -37.08
N ARG A 138 7.23 -3.15 -37.21
CA ARG A 138 8.66 -3.45 -37.04
C ARG A 138 9.16 -4.63 -37.88
N GLU A 139 8.52 -4.91 -39.01
CA GLU A 139 8.83 -6.03 -39.93
C GLU A 139 10.32 -6.10 -40.31
N LYS A 140 10.99 -4.94 -40.35
CA LYS A 140 12.43 -4.79 -40.64
C LYS A 140 13.34 -5.46 -39.60
N TYR A 141 12.88 -5.67 -38.36
CA TYR A 141 13.63 -6.37 -37.31
C TYR A 141 13.41 -7.89 -37.33
N TYR A 142 12.42 -8.38 -38.08
CA TYR A 142 12.02 -9.80 -38.12
C TYR A 142 12.62 -10.59 -39.29
N GLN A 143 13.39 -9.94 -40.17
CA GLN A 143 14.05 -10.60 -41.29
C GLN A 143 15.54 -10.76 -41.02
N GLY A 144 15.85 -11.86 -40.33
CA GLY A 144 17.12 -12.57 -40.12
C GLY A 144 18.51 -12.05 -40.51
N ILE A 145 18.73 -11.05 -41.37
CA ILE A 145 20.07 -10.59 -41.79
C ILE A 145 20.02 -9.13 -42.31
N LYS A 146 19.32 -8.21 -41.62
CA LYS A 146 19.46 -6.78 -41.95
C LYS A 146 19.63 -5.95 -40.69
N PHE A 147 20.89 -5.76 -40.31
CA PHE A 147 21.28 -4.87 -39.23
C PHE A 147 21.23 -3.44 -39.77
N TYR A 148 20.19 -2.70 -39.41
CA TYR A 148 20.09 -1.29 -39.77
C TYR A 148 20.93 -0.45 -38.82
N LEU A 149 21.51 0.64 -39.32
CA LEU A 149 22.22 1.59 -38.47
C LEU A 149 21.22 2.19 -37.48
N PRO A 150 21.43 2.05 -36.16
CA PRO A 150 20.53 2.61 -35.17
C PRO A 150 20.81 4.11 -34.99
N GLU A 151 19.77 4.87 -34.70
CA GLU A 151 19.84 6.22 -34.18
C GLU A 151 19.05 6.33 -32.87
N VAL A 152 19.52 7.21 -32.00
CA VAL A 152 18.88 7.50 -30.72
C VAL A 152 18.06 8.78 -30.88
N VAL A 153 16.76 8.70 -30.59
CA VAL A 153 15.82 9.81 -30.83
C VAL A 153 15.88 10.88 -29.73
N ASP A 154 16.05 10.45 -28.48
CA ASP A 154 16.16 11.31 -27.30
C ASP A 154 17.56 11.14 -26.67
N SER A 155 18.00 12.01 -25.76
CA SER A 155 19.28 11.80 -25.06
C SER A 155 19.15 10.69 -24.00
N PRO A 156 19.98 9.63 -24.02
CA PRO A 156 19.93 8.58 -23.00
C PRO A 156 20.21 9.12 -21.59
N GLU A 157 21.07 10.14 -21.44
CA GLU A 157 21.30 10.80 -20.14
C GLU A 157 20.01 11.40 -19.59
N ILE A 158 19.27 12.10 -20.44
CA ILE A 158 18.05 12.81 -20.04
C ILE A 158 16.93 11.81 -19.71
N VAL A 159 16.80 10.73 -20.47
CA VAL A 159 15.70 9.75 -20.29
C VAL A 159 16.06 8.67 -19.27
N ASP A 160 17.14 7.94 -19.50
CA ASP A 160 17.50 6.73 -18.75
C ASP A 160 18.21 7.03 -17.42
N TYR A 161 18.69 8.26 -17.19
CA TYR A 161 19.22 8.69 -15.89
C TYR A 161 18.37 9.78 -15.25
N GLN A 162 18.39 10.99 -15.79
CA GLN A 162 17.74 12.15 -15.15
C GLN A 162 16.23 11.95 -15.01
N GLY A 163 15.57 11.43 -16.05
CA GLY A 163 14.13 11.14 -16.01
C GLY A 163 13.75 10.08 -14.98
N ILE A 164 14.54 9.01 -14.86
CA ILE A 164 14.33 7.99 -13.83
C ILE A 164 14.53 8.58 -12.43
N LYS A 165 15.57 9.41 -12.26
CA LYS A 165 15.84 10.12 -11.01
C LYS A 165 14.66 11.01 -10.61
N HIS A 166 14.13 11.83 -11.52
CA HIS A 166 12.96 12.66 -11.22
C HIS A 166 11.74 11.82 -10.84
N LEU A 167 11.51 10.71 -11.56
CA LEU A 167 10.39 9.81 -11.30
C LEU A 167 10.47 9.18 -9.91
N VAL A 168 11.63 8.65 -9.53
CA VAL A 168 11.80 8.02 -8.20
C VAL A 168 11.76 9.05 -7.07
N GLU A 169 12.35 10.24 -7.25
CA GLU A 169 12.28 11.33 -6.27
C GLU A 169 10.85 11.84 -6.04
N ALA A 170 10.05 11.93 -7.10
CA ALA A 170 8.64 12.29 -7.00
C ALA A 170 7.82 11.17 -6.33
N ALA A 171 8.04 9.91 -6.71
CA ALA A 171 7.34 8.77 -6.14
C ALA A 171 7.63 8.58 -4.64
N THR A 172 8.89 8.74 -4.20
CA THR A 172 9.32 8.57 -2.81
C THR A 172 8.52 9.42 -1.82
N LYS A 173 8.03 10.59 -2.26
CA LYS A 173 7.25 11.52 -1.43
C LYS A 173 5.81 11.06 -1.18
N SER A 174 5.31 10.13 -1.98
CA SER A 174 3.89 9.72 -1.97
C SER A 174 3.68 8.22 -1.77
N LEU A 175 4.70 7.40 -2.02
CA LEU A 175 4.63 5.96 -1.76
C LEU A 175 4.36 5.68 -0.27
N PRO A 176 3.54 4.66 0.05
CA PRO A 176 3.25 4.32 1.43
C PRO A 176 4.50 3.80 2.13
N THR A 177 4.59 4.01 3.45
CA THR A 177 5.70 3.49 4.24
C THR A 177 5.76 1.96 4.14
N PRO A 178 6.93 1.37 3.79
CA PRO A 178 7.07 -0.06 3.66
C PRO A 178 6.67 -0.84 4.92
N GLY A 179 6.00 -1.97 4.74
CA GLY A 179 5.55 -2.83 5.85
C GLY A 179 4.45 -2.23 6.74
N LYS A 180 3.87 -1.09 6.36
CA LYS A 180 2.80 -0.41 7.11
C LYS A 180 1.58 -0.16 6.24
N LYS A 181 0.39 -0.27 6.84
CA LYS A 181 -0.89 0.09 6.21
C LYS A 181 -1.59 1.15 7.03
N LEU A 182 -1.88 2.29 6.41
CA LEU A 182 -2.64 3.36 7.04
C LEU A 182 -4.11 2.94 7.16
N LEU A 183 -4.60 2.87 8.40
CA LEU A 183 -5.99 2.51 8.68
C LEU A 183 -6.84 3.77 8.91
N PHE A 184 -6.31 4.73 9.67
CA PHE A 184 -6.93 6.02 9.91
C PHE A 184 -5.87 7.12 9.83
N ASP A 185 -6.10 8.10 8.95
CA ASP A 185 -5.35 9.35 8.88
C ASP A 185 -6.22 10.50 9.41
N PHE A 186 -5.92 10.98 10.61
CA PHE A 186 -6.62 12.12 11.18
C PHE A 186 -5.98 13.46 10.82
N LYS A 187 -4.82 13.47 10.14
CA LYS A 187 -4.23 14.68 9.55
C LYS A 187 -4.97 15.11 8.30
N ASN A 188 -5.28 14.14 7.44
CA ASN A 188 -6.00 14.35 6.18
C ASN A 188 -7.28 13.49 6.15
N PRO A 189 -8.27 13.78 7.01
CA PRO A 189 -9.41 12.89 7.21
C PRO A 189 -10.31 12.81 5.97
N SER A 190 -10.59 11.58 5.54
CA SER A 190 -11.61 11.33 4.51
C SER A 190 -13.01 11.69 5.02
N LYS A 191 -13.97 11.85 4.10
CA LYS A 191 -15.38 12.12 4.47
C LYS A 191 -15.98 10.99 5.31
N ASP A 192 -15.62 9.75 5.00
CA ASP A 192 -16.14 8.56 5.70
C ASP A 192 -15.60 8.46 7.13
N LEU A 193 -14.34 8.89 7.35
CA LEU A 193 -13.72 8.92 8.68
C LEU A 193 -14.56 9.69 9.71
N LYS A 194 -15.26 10.75 9.27
CA LYS A 194 -16.13 11.59 10.11
C LYS A 194 -17.37 10.86 10.61
N ALA A 195 -17.84 9.84 9.89
CA ALA A 195 -19.06 9.11 10.21
C ALA A 195 -18.82 7.78 10.93
N ASN A 196 -17.55 7.35 11.04
CA ASN A 196 -17.22 5.99 11.43
C ASN A 196 -17.06 5.76 12.93
N TRP A 197 -16.82 6.79 13.73
CA TRP A 197 -16.56 6.64 15.17
C TRP A 197 -17.74 7.13 16.02
N GLY A 198 -18.12 6.34 17.02
CA GLY A 198 -19.17 6.69 17.97
C GLY A 198 -18.81 6.36 19.42
N ALA A 199 -19.41 7.09 20.36
CA ALA A 199 -19.21 6.89 21.79
C ALA A 199 -19.92 5.61 22.29
N VAL A 200 -19.26 4.90 23.21
CA VAL A 200 -19.75 3.73 23.94
C VAL A 200 -19.32 3.89 25.40
N ASP A 201 -20.03 4.72 26.14
CA ASP A 201 -19.70 5.06 27.54
C ASP A 201 -20.41 4.14 28.54
N ASP A 202 -20.06 4.27 29.81
CA ASP A 202 -20.66 3.51 30.91
C ASP A 202 -22.16 3.71 31.12
N VAL A 203 -22.79 4.66 30.42
CA VAL A 203 -24.26 4.82 30.34
C VAL A 203 -24.94 3.52 29.92
N VAL A 204 -24.28 2.68 29.10
CA VAL A 204 -24.78 1.34 28.72
C VAL A 204 -24.90 0.37 29.90
N MET A 205 -24.25 0.69 31.02
CA MET A 205 -24.29 -0.04 32.29
C MET A 205 -24.93 0.76 33.43
N GLY A 206 -25.56 1.91 33.15
CA GLY A 206 -26.19 2.77 34.17
C GLY A 206 -25.33 3.94 34.66
N GLY A 207 -24.10 4.07 34.17
CA GLY A 207 -23.17 5.15 34.48
C GLY A 207 -23.59 6.52 33.93
N VAL A 208 -22.78 7.54 34.21
CA VAL A 208 -23.02 8.94 33.81
C VAL A 208 -21.79 9.57 33.15
N SER A 209 -20.80 8.77 32.76
CA SER A 209 -19.66 9.27 32.02
C SER A 209 -20.07 9.69 30.61
N GLU A 210 -19.29 10.58 30.01
CA GLU A 210 -19.55 11.10 28.69
C GLU A 210 -18.26 11.27 27.92
N SER A 211 -18.25 10.81 26.67
CA SER A 211 -17.14 11.06 25.77
C SER A 211 -17.59 11.37 24.35
N SER A 212 -16.64 11.94 23.61
CA SER A 212 -16.77 12.22 22.19
C SER A 212 -15.42 12.06 21.52
N ILE A 213 -15.45 11.83 20.22
CA ILE A 213 -14.28 11.98 19.35
C ILE A 213 -14.62 12.99 18.27
N ARG A 214 -13.73 13.97 18.07
CA ARG A 214 -13.89 15.00 17.04
C ARG A 214 -12.58 15.29 16.35
N LEU A 215 -12.63 15.71 15.10
CA LEU A 215 -11.45 16.17 14.38
C LEU A 215 -11.02 17.53 14.90
N ILE A 216 -9.72 17.68 15.13
CA ILE A 216 -9.03 18.94 15.40
C ILE A 216 -7.95 19.13 14.33
N THR A 217 -7.20 20.23 14.39
CA THR A 217 -6.07 20.46 13.48
C THR A 217 -5.07 19.32 13.60
N ASN A 218 -4.88 18.57 12.51
CA ASN A 218 -3.92 17.46 12.37
C ASN A 218 -4.16 16.21 13.25
N ALA A 219 -5.32 16.06 13.91
CA ALA A 219 -5.59 14.89 14.77
C ALA A 219 -7.09 14.68 15.03
N ALA A 220 -7.44 13.56 15.63
CA ALA A 220 -8.71 13.36 16.33
C ALA A 220 -8.51 13.47 17.84
N LEU A 221 -9.40 14.21 18.51
CA LEU A 221 -9.41 14.36 19.95
C LEU A 221 -10.52 13.49 20.55
N PHE A 222 -10.12 12.43 21.23
CA PHE A 222 -10.98 11.64 22.12
C PHE A 222 -10.94 12.26 23.52
N THR A 223 -12.08 12.79 23.98
CA THR A 223 -12.16 13.56 25.23
C THR A 223 -13.58 13.54 25.80
N GLY A 224 -13.70 13.90 27.07
CA GLY A 224 -14.97 13.97 27.79
C GLY A 224 -14.75 14.03 29.29
N ASN A 225 -15.73 13.56 30.04
CA ASN A 225 -15.68 13.47 31.50
C ASN A 225 -16.02 12.05 31.97
N VAL A 226 -15.08 11.39 32.64
CA VAL A 226 -15.29 10.06 33.23
C VAL A 226 -15.66 10.18 34.71
N SER A 227 -16.70 9.45 35.14
CA SER A 227 -17.24 9.47 36.49
C SER A 227 -17.34 8.07 37.06
N THR A 228 -17.10 7.92 38.36
CA THR A 228 -17.33 6.67 39.10
C THR A 228 -18.72 6.60 39.72
N ALA A 229 -19.57 7.61 39.50
CA ALA A 229 -20.95 7.59 39.96
C ALA A 229 -21.76 6.48 39.26
N ASN A 230 -22.79 5.97 39.93
CA ASN A 230 -23.66 4.89 39.45
C ASN A 230 -22.89 3.61 39.02
N SER A 231 -21.81 3.26 39.71
CA SER A 231 -20.94 2.13 39.35
C SER A 231 -20.30 2.26 37.96
N GLY A 232 -20.24 3.48 37.43
CA GLY A 232 -19.53 3.81 36.20
C GLY A 232 -18.02 3.78 36.38
N GLY A 233 -17.34 4.38 35.41
CA GLY A 233 -15.89 4.54 35.42
C GLY A 233 -15.25 4.16 34.10
N PHE A 234 -15.98 4.22 32.99
CA PHE A 234 -15.34 4.11 31.67
C PHE A 234 -16.02 4.99 30.62
N VAL A 235 -15.19 5.36 29.65
CA VAL A 235 -15.53 6.12 28.46
C VAL A 235 -14.83 5.47 27.28
N SER A 236 -15.49 5.45 26.13
CA SER A 236 -14.91 4.78 24.97
C SER A 236 -15.47 5.30 23.66
N VAL A 237 -14.66 5.23 22.62
CA VAL A 237 -15.07 5.46 21.23
C VAL A 237 -14.72 4.25 20.38
N ARG A 238 -15.65 3.82 19.54
CA ARG A 238 -15.52 2.62 18.70
C ARG A 238 -15.95 2.93 17.28
N THR A 239 -15.29 2.30 16.31
CA THR A 239 -15.74 2.33 14.92
C THR A 239 -17.04 1.56 14.72
N ARG A 240 -17.83 1.90 13.70
CA ARG A 240 -18.80 0.93 13.16
C ARG A 240 -18.08 -0.35 12.72
N ASN A 241 -18.82 -1.44 12.60
CA ASN A 241 -18.26 -2.66 12.05
C ASN A 241 -17.77 -2.39 10.62
N PHE A 242 -16.58 -2.88 10.29
CA PHE A 242 -16.06 -2.84 8.94
C PHE A 242 -16.86 -3.80 8.06
N GLU A 243 -17.35 -3.29 6.92
CA GLU A 243 -18.04 -4.07 5.89
C GLU A 243 -17.40 -3.78 4.52
N PRO A 244 -16.62 -4.72 3.94
CA PRO A 244 -16.19 -6.00 4.51
C PRO A 244 -15.24 -5.84 5.72
N THR A 245 -15.02 -6.93 6.46
CA THR A 245 -14.06 -6.94 7.58
C THR A 245 -12.65 -6.58 7.10
N LEU A 246 -11.86 -6.00 8.00
CA LEU A 246 -10.50 -5.63 7.68
C LEU A 246 -9.58 -6.85 7.85
N ASN A 247 -8.94 -7.26 6.76
CA ASN A 247 -7.90 -8.28 6.78
C ASN A 247 -6.52 -7.64 7.05
N LEU A 248 -5.91 -8.02 8.17
CA LEU A 248 -4.58 -7.62 8.63
C LEU A 248 -3.67 -8.84 8.88
N SER A 249 -3.93 -9.98 8.26
CA SER A 249 -3.15 -11.22 8.48
C SER A 249 -1.67 -11.09 8.09
N GLU A 250 -1.35 -10.17 7.18
CA GLU A 250 0.03 -9.88 6.78
C GLU A 250 0.80 -9.02 7.79
N TYR A 251 0.16 -8.53 8.85
CA TYR A 251 0.75 -7.57 9.80
C TYR A 251 0.95 -8.20 11.18
N GLU A 252 1.91 -7.68 11.94
CA GLU A 252 2.24 -8.15 13.29
C GLU A 252 1.43 -7.43 14.39
N GLY A 253 0.93 -6.22 14.11
CA GLY A 253 0.22 -5.43 15.11
C GLY A 253 -0.29 -4.08 14.62
N ILE A 254 -0.73 -3.26 15.59
CA ILE A 254 -1.24 -1.89 15.39
C ILE A 254 -0.27 -0.87 15.98
N GLU A 255 0.00 0.19 15.20
CA GLU A 255 0.75 1.38 15.62
C GLU A 255 -0.24 2.55 15.79
N LEU A 256 -0.16 3.24 16.93
CA LEU A 256 -0.90 4.45 17.23
C LEU A 256 0.08 5.62 17.42
N ARG A 257 -0.10 6.71 16.67
CA ARG A 257 0.57 8.00 16.94
C ARG A 257 -0.36 8.82 17.83
N VAL A 258 -0.01 8.99 19.10
CA VAL A 258 -0.90 9.62 20.09
C VAL A 258 -0.19 10.65 20.95
N LYS A 259 -0.94 11.64 21.45
CA LYS A 259 -0.53 12.58 22.49
C LYS A 259 -1.61 12.55 23.58
N GLY A 260 -1.23 12.17 24.79
CA GLY A 260 -2.16 11.97 25.89
C GLY A 260 -1.94 12.91 27.07
N ASP A 261 -2.73 12.69 28.10
CA ASP A 261 -2.74 13.44 29.36
C ASP A 261 -1.90 12.79 30.47
N GLY A 262 -1.11 11.76 30.15
CA GLY A 262 -0.37 10.95 31.13
C GLY A 262 -1.17 9.76 31.66
N GLY A 263 -2.44 9.63 31.27
CA GLY A 263 -3.30 8.51 31.61
C GLY A 263 -2.93 7.20 30.92
N ARG A 264 -3.58 6.12 31.36
CA ARG A 264 -3.49 4.78 30.78
C ARG A 264 -4.77 4.41 30.07
N TYR A 265 -4.65 4.12 28.78
CA TYR A 265 -5.74 3.86 27.84
C TYR A 265 -5.69 2.42 27.35
N LYS A 266 -6.73 1.98 26.65
CA LYS A 266 -6.80 0.65 26.03
C LYS A 266 -7.10 0.77 24.55
N LEU A 267 -6.37 0.01 23.74
CA LEU A 267 -6.78 -0.38 22.40
C LEU A 267 -7.59 -1.68 22.49
N ILE A 268 -8.72 -1.72 21.81
CA ILE A 268 -9.61 -2.87 21.76
C ILE A 268 -9.90 -3.21 20.30
N LEU A 269 -9.61 -4.45 19.91
CA LEU A 269 -9.97 -5.03 18.62
C LEU A 269 -11.13 -6.01 18.80
N ARG A 270 -12.12 -5.92 17.90
CA ARG A 270 -13.27 -6.82 17.86
C ARG A 270 -13.06 -7.87 16.79
N ALA A 271 -13.19 -9.15 17.17
CA ALA A 271 -13.06 -10.31 16.29
C ALA A 271 -14.42 -10.92 15.89
N GLU A 272 -15.53 -10.31 16.32
CA GLU A 272 -16.88 -10.71 15.91
C GLU A 272 -17.76 -9.48 15.69
N SER A 273 -18.81 -9.63 14.88
CA SER A 273 -19.76 -8.55 14.55
C SER A 273 -20.73 -8.20 15.68
N LYS A 274 -20.82 -9.04 16.71
CA LYS A 274 -21.78 -8.88 17.80
C LYS A 274 -21.50 -7.61 18.60
N TRP A 275 -22.59 -6.97 19.05
CA TRP A 275 -22.52 -5.79 19.91
C TRP A 275 -21.79 -6.03 21.24
N ASP A 276 -22.17 -7.12 21.91
CA ASP A 276 -21.58 -7.61 23.16
C ASP A 276 -20.97 -8.98 22.88
N GLY A 277 -19.67 -9.09 23.09
CA GLY A 277 -18.86 -10.16 22.54
C GLY A 277 -17.42 -10.13 23.03
N VAL A 278 -16.63 -11.11 22.60
CA VAL A 278 -15.20 -11.19 22.93
C VAL A 278 -14.47 -10.02 22.29
N SER A 279 -13.62 -9.39 23.08
CA SER A 279 -12.72 -8.29 22.67
C SER A 279 -11.29 -8.68 22.95
N TYR A 280 -10.38 -8.17 22.14
CA TYR A 280 -8.95 -8.37 22.29
C TYR A 280 -8.33 -7.04 22.65
N CYS A 281 -7.77 -6.95 23.86
CA CYS A 281 -7.45 -5.68 24.49
C CYS A 281 -5.97 -5.60 24.86
N CYS A 282 -5.36 -4.44 24.67
CA CYS A 282 -4.05 -4.09 25.21
C CYS A 282 -4.09 -2.69 25.83
N SER A 283 -3.60 -2.57 27.06
CA SER A 283 -3.48 -1.28 27.76
C SER A 283 -2.12 -0.64 27.46
N PHE A 284 -2.10 0.67 27.24
CA PHE A 284 -0.89 1.45 27.00
C PHE A 284 -0.91 2.76 27.80
N ASP A 285 0.29 3.21 28.18
CA ASP A 285 0.46 4.47 28.91
C ASP A 285 0.75 5.61 27.93
N THR A 286 0.26 6.80 28.26
CA THR A 286 0.60 8.03 27.55
C THR A 286 1.58 8.88 28.35
N GLU A 287 2.25 9.80 27.65
CA GLU A 287 3.05 10.85 28.26
C GLU A 287 2.31 12.18 28.16
N GLN A 288 2.29 12.94 29.26
CA GLN A 288 1.57 14.21 29.33
C GLN A 288 2.10 15.18 28.25
N ASP A 289 1.20 15.62 27.39
CA ASP A 289 1.44 16.61 26.34
C ASP A 289 2.57 16.26 25.34
N ARG A 290 2.92 14.97 25.23
CA ARG A 290 3.96 14.50 24.30
C ARG A 290 3.41 13.49 23.29
N TRP A 291 3.79 13.68 22.03
CA TRP A 291 3.54 12.69 20.98
C TRP A 291 4.45 11.47 21.13
N ILE A 292 3.85 10.28 21.13
CA ILE A 292 4.53 8.98 21.19
C ILE A 292 3.97 8.02 20.12
N ASP A 293 4.78 7.03 19.75
CA ASP A 293 4.37 5.91 18.89
C ASP A 293 4.16 4.66 19.76
N VAL A 294 2.91 4.25 19.91
CA VAL A 294 2.54 3.05 20.66
C VAL A 294 2.42 1.88 19.69
N HIS A 295 3.25 0.85 19.88
CA HIS A 295 3.23 -0.38 19.08
C HIS A 295 2.59 -1.50 19.88
N ILE A 296 1.51 -2.07 19.36
CA ILE A 296 0.72 -3.12 20.00
C ILE A 296 0.73 -4.37 19.11
N PRO A 297 1.61 -5.35 19.39
CA PRO A 297 1.61 -6.63 18.69
C PRO A 297 0.30 -7.38 18.92
N PHE A 298 -0.22 -8.05 17.89
CA PHE A 298 -1.41 -8.90 18.02
C PHE A 298 -1.24 -10.00 19.06
N ALA A 299 -0.01 -10.54 19.20
CA ALA A 299 0.33 -11.54 20.21
C ALA A 299 0.22 -11.04 21.66
N GLN A 300 0.20 -9.73 21.91
CA GLN A 300 0.02 -9.15 23.24
C GLN A 300 -1.44 -8.84 23.58
N LEU A 301 -2.37 -9.07 22.64
CA LEU A 301 -3.77 -8.81 22.89
C LEU A 301 -4.38 -9.86 23.82
N ILE A 302 -5.02 -9.39 24.87
CA ILE A 302 -5.65 -10.25 25.87
C ILE A 302 -7.14 -10.41 25.51
N PRO A 303 -7.64 -11.65 25.29
CA PRO A 303 -9.05 -11.89 25.05
C PRO A 303 -9.85 -11.67 26.34
N VAL A 304 -10.88 -10.82 26.26
CA VAL A 304 -11.73 -10.45 27.38
C VAL A 304 -13.21 -10.45 27.01
N PHE A 305 -14.04 -10.85 27.96
CA PHE A 305 -15.48 -10.60 27.94
C PHE A 305 -15.85 -9.78 29.17
N ARG A 306 -16.35 -8.57 28.96
CA ARG A 306 -16.70 -7.61 30.04
C ARG A 306 -15.57 -7.43 31.08
N ALA A 307 -14.36 -7.15 30.59
CA ALA A 307 -13.13 -6.97 31.38
C ALA A 307 -12.61 -8.21 32.16
N LYS A 308 -13.27 -9.37 32.04
CA LYS A 308 -12.75 -10.64 32.54
C LYS A 308 -11.93 -11.34 31.47
N THR A 309 -10.70 -11.75 31.82
CA THR A 309 -9.81 -12.48 30.93
C THR A 309 -10.36 -13.87 30.63
N LEU A 310 -10.30 -14.26 29.35
CA LEU A 310 -10.70 -15.58 28.88
C LEU A 310 -9.46 -16.46 28.69
N LYS A 311 -9.27 -17.46 29.55
CA LYS A 311 -8.09 -18.33 29.51
C LYS A 311 -8.06 -19.28 28.30
N ASP A 312 -9.24 -19.74 27.88
CA ASP A 312 -9.40 -20.74 26.82
C ASP A 312 -9.87 -20.12 25.49
N ALA A 313 -9.79 -18.79 25.36
CA ALA A 313 -10.13 -18.11 24.12
C ALA A 313 -8.99 -18.29 23.08
N PRO A 314 -9.32 -18.39 21.77
CA PRO A 314 -8.32 -18.45 20.73
C PRO A 314 -7.46 -17.17 20.70
N ALA A 315 -6.33 -17.24 19.99
CA ALA A 315 -5.56 -16.05 19.65
C ALA A 315 -6.38 -15.12 18.75
N PHE A 316 -6.00 -13.84 18.71
CA PHE A 316 -6.67 -12.86 17.85
C PHE A 316 -6.55 -13.25 16.37
N ASP A 317 -7.69 -13.40 15.69
CA ASP A 317 -7.73 -13.59 14.23
C ASP A 317 -7.62 -12.24 13.52
N SER A 318 -6.40 -11.88 13.09
CA SER A 318 -6.13 -10.66 12.35
C SER A 318 -6.67 -10.67 10.92
N SER A 319 -7.12 -11.81 10.39
CA SER A 319 -7.72 -11.88 9.04
C SER A 319 -9.14 -11.29 8.98
N GLN A 320 -9.79 -11.16 10.14
CA GLN A 320 -11.17 -10.71 10.26
C GLN A 320 -11.35 -9.71 11.42
N VAL A 321 -10.83 -8.50 11.24
CA VAL A 321 -11.02 -7.42 12.20
C VAL A 321 -12.36 -6.72 11.93
N TYR A 322 -13.26 -6.72 12.92
CA TYR A 322 -14.60 -6.13 12.80
C TYR A 322 -14.66 -4.68 13.22
N ALA A 323 -13.96 -4.29 14.29
CA ALA A 323 -13.96 -2.90 14.75
C ALA A 323 -12.74 -2.56 15.60
N LEU A 324 -12.43 -1.27 15.65
CA LEU A 324 -11.39 -0.65 16.47
C LEU A 324 -12.03 0.21 17.56
N GLN A 325 -11.49 0.15 18.78
CA GLN A 325 -12.02 0.89 19.92
C GLN A 325 -10.89 1.41 20.81
N LEU A 326 -11.06 2.65 21.29
CA LEU A 326 -10.19 3.28 22.29
C LEU A 326 -11.00 3.51 23.58
N MET A 327 -10.40 3.24 24.73
CA MET A 327 -11.09 3.31 26.02
C MET A 327 -10.19 3.87 27.11
N LEU A 328 -10.77 4.72 27.97
CA LEU A 328 -10.27 5.00 29.31
C LEU A 328 -11.20 4.34 30.32
N SER A 329 -10.64 3.59 31.28
CA SER A 329 -11.43 2.85 32.26
C SER A 329 -10.73 2.80 33.62
N LYS A 330 -11.54 2.80 34.68
CA LYS A 330 -11.15 2.58 36.08
C LYS A 330 -10.53 1.22 36.30
N PHE A 331 -10.98 0.20 35.55
CA PHE A 331 -10.56 -1.17 35.73
C PHE A 331 -9.62 -1.61 34.60
N GLU A 332 -8.57 -2.33 34.97
CA GLU A 332 -7.77 -3.16 34.09
C GLU A 332 -8.48 -4.50 33.85
N TYR A 333 -7.76 -5.61 33.89
CA TYR A 333 -8.27 -6.96 33.69
C TYR A 333 -8.63 -7.60 35.03
N ASP A 334 -9.64 -8.46 35.04
CA ASP A 334 -9.99 -9.30 36.19
C ASP A 334 -10.23 -8.52 37.50
N GLY A 335 -10.77 -7.29 37.37
CA GLY A 335 -11.10 -6.42 38.50
C GLY A 335 -9.92 -5.61 39.06
N ALA A 336 -8.72 -5.75 38.50
CA ALA A 336 -7.59 -4.89 38.87
C ALA A 336 -7.89 -3.42 38.56
N LEU A 337 -7.36 -2.50 39.37
CA LEU A 337 -7.53 -1.06 39.15
C LEU A 337 -6.48 -0.54 38.15
N ASN A 338 -6.90 0.41 37.32
CA ASN A 338 -5.99 1.20 36.50
C ASN A 338 -5.20 2.15 37.40
N PRO A 339 -3.86 2.00 37.48
CA PRO A 339 -3.03 2.77 38.41
C PRO A 339 -2.93 4.25 38.06
N LYS A 340 -3.32 4.66 36.84
CA LYS A 340 -3.26 6.03 36.34
C LYS A 340 -4.66 6.63 36.10
N PHE A 341 -5.70 6.03 36.68
CA PHE A 341 -7.07 6.50 36.49
C PHE A 341 -7.45 7.57 37.51
N GLU A 342 -7.99 8.68 37.01
CA GLU A 342 -8.62 9.73 37.81
C GLU A 342 -9.99 10.09 37.22
N PRO A 343 -11.06 10.20 38.03
CA PRO A 343 -12.34 10.75 37.57
C PRO A 343 -12.17 12.22 37.17
N GLY A 344 -12.84 12.63 36.09
CA GLY A 344 -12.79 14.00 35.59
C GLY A 344 -12.57 14.07 34.09
N SER A 345 -12.05 15.21 33.64
CA SER A 345 -11.73 15.43 32.24
C SER A 345 -10.48 14.67 31.81
N PHE A 346 -10.50 14.16 30.58
CA PHE A 346 -9.37 13.46 29.96
C PHE A 346 -9.22 13.91 28.51
N ALA A 347 -8.03 13.72 27.94
CA ALA A 347 -7.74 14.03 26.56
C ALA A 347 -6.71 13.09 25.94
N LEU A 348 -7.09 12.49 24.80
CA LEU A 348 -6.22 11.72 23.95
C LEU A 348 -6.34 12.23 22.51
N GLU A 349 -5.28 12.86 22.02
CA GLU A 349 -5.12 13.19 20.61
C GLU A 349 -4.54 11.98 19.86
N VAL A 350 -5.12 11.64 18.70
CA VAL A 350 -4.68 10.56 17.82
C VAL A 350 -4.40 11.13 16.44
N GLU A 351 -3.17 11.04 15.97
CA GLU A 351 -2.76 11.52 14.65
C GLU A 351 -3.01 10.46 13.57
N THR A 352 -2.55 9.22 13.81
CA THR A 352 -2.72 8.11 12.86
C THR A 352 -2.88 6.77 13.58
N ILE A 353 -3.62 5.86 12.94
CA ILE A 353 -3.67 4.44 13.29
C ILE A 353 -3.20 3.65 12.07
N LYS A 354 -2.21 2.76 12.26
CA LYS A 354 -1.64 1.93 11.19
C LYS A 354 -1.57 0.47 11.62
N ALA A 355 -1.59 -0.45 10.67
CA ALA A 355 -1.04 -1.79 10.88
C ALA A 355 0.46 -1.77 10.51
N TYR A 356 1.28 -2.55 11.21
CA TYR A 356 2.73 -2.61 10.99
C TYR A 356 3.25 -4.06 10.96
N GLY A 357 4.49 -4.23 10.49
CA GLY A 357 5.20 -5.51 10.54
C GLY A 357 4.97 -6.41 9.32
N ALA A 358 4.35 -5.88 8.26
CA ALA A 358 4.26 -6.63 7.02
C ALA A 358 5.62 -6.74 6.33
N ALA A 359 5.83 -7.85 5.61
CA ALA A 359 7.01 -8.02 4.78
C ALA A 359 7.08 -6.89 3.75
N THR A 360 8.28 -6.34 3.55
CA THR A 360 8.47 -5.27 2.57
C THR A 360 8.41 -5.84 1.16
N LYS A 361 7.54 -5.27 0.33
CA LYS A 361 7.36 -5.61 -1.08
C LYS A 361 7.99 -4.53 -1.96
N PRO A 362 8.41 -4.85 -3.20
CA PRO A 362 8.86 -3.85 -4.16
C PRO A 362 7.80 -2.77 -4.42
N GLN A 363 8.21 -1.52 -4.35
CA GLN A 363 7.39 -0.34 -4.64
C GLN A 363 7.86 0.40 -5.90
N PHE A 364 9.10 0.17 -6.34
CA PHE A 364 9.62 0.71 -7.59
C PHE A 364 10.24 -0.40 -8.45
N ILE A 365 9.55 -0.80 -9.52
CA ILE A 365 10.02 -1.82 -10.45
C ILE A 365 10.58 -1.13 -11.68
N MET A 366 11.88 -1.25 -11.92
CA MET A 366 12.55 -0.65 -13.08
C MET A 366 12.91 -1.71 -14.11
N ILE A 367 12.54 -1.46 -15.36
CA ILE A 367 13.04 -2.24 -16.50
C ILE A 367 14.29 -1.56 -17.05
N SER A 368 15.45 -2.14 -16.77
CA SER A 368 16.76 -1.72 -17.26
C SER A 368 17.15 -2.54 -18.51
N SER A 369 18.41 -2.97 -18.61
CA SER A 369 18.94 -3.81 -19.68
C SER A 369 20.03 -4.73 -19.13
N ALA A 370 20.08 -5.98 -19.60
CA ALA A 370 21.32 -6.75 -19.48
C ALA A 370 22.44 -6.05 -20.26
N GLY A 371 23.65 -6.15 -19.74
CA GLY A 371 24.88 -5.57 -20.28
C GLY A 371 25.27 -4.21 -19.71
N VAL A 372 24.49 -3.61 -18.80
CA VAL A 372 24.76 -2.25 -18.29
C VAL A 372 26.10 -2.09 -17.58
N THR A 373 26.64 -3.17 -17.00
CA THR A 373 27.96 -3.16 -16.34
C THR A 373 29.10 -3.68 -17.21
N ARG A 374 28.83 -4.00 -18.49
CA ARG A 374 29.82 -4.54 -19.43
C ARG A 374 30.63 -3.47 -20.16
N PRO A 375 30.09 -2.31 -20.57
CA PRO A 375 30.91 -1.25 -21.15
C PRO A 375 32.11 -0.90 -20.25
N GLY A 376 33.33 -1.10 -20.77
CA GLY A 376 34.57 -0.84 -20.02
C GLY A 376 34.94 -1.89 -18.96
N ARG A 377 34.20 -3.01 -18.82
CA ARG A 377 34.55 -4.10 -17.90
C ARG A 377 35.83 -4.80 -18.38
N THR A 378 36.80 -4.97 -17.48
CA THR A 378 38.05 -5.67 -17.80
C THR A 378 37.82 -7.15 -18.08
N GLY A 379 38.46 -7.69 -19.12
CA GLY A 379 38.45 -9.14 -19.40
C GLY A 379 37.28 -9.63 -20.27
N ILE A 380 36.47 -8.73 -20.82
CA ILE A 380 35.42 -9.10 -21.80
C ILE A 380 35.95 -9.01 -23.24
N ASN A 381 35.56 -9.97 -24.08
CA ASN A 381 35.77 -9.88 -25.52
C ASN A 381 34.61 -9.10 -26.15
N LEU A 382 34.84 -7.83 -26.52
CA LEU A 382 33.82 -6.97 -27.11
C LEU A 382 33.21 -7.57 -28.38
N GLU A 383 33.96 -8.29 -29.22
CA GLU A 383 33.41 -8.83 -30.48
C GLU A 383 32.29 -9.86 -30.27
N GLU A 384 32.32 -10.56 -29.13
CA GLU A 384 31.32 -11.56 -28.73
C GLU A 384 30.14 -10.96 -27.97
N GLU A 385 30.22 -9.68 -27.57
CA GLU A 385 29.16 -9.03 -26.82
C GLU A 385 27.96 -8.65 -27.70
N PRO A 386 26.75 -8.52 -27.12
CA PRO A 386 25.59 -8.01 -27.83
C PRO A 386 25.84 -6.62 -28.44
N PRO A 387 25.14 -6.27 -29.53
CA PRO A 387 25.34 -4.99 -30.21
C PRO A 387 25.21 -3.76 -29.28
N ALA A 388 24.29 -3.79 -28.32
CA ALA A 388 24.11 -2.70 -27.36
C ALA A 388 25.36 -2.41 -26.53
N VAL A 389 26.16 -3.44 -26.19
CA VAL A 389 27.41 -3.30 -25.44
C VAL A 389 28.53 -2.85 -26.38
N ARG A 390 28.64 -3.50 -27.54
CA ARG A 390 29.65 -3.19 -28.57
C ARG A 390 29.58 -1.76 -29.08
N MET A 391 28.36 -1.27 -29.26
CA MET A 391 28.07 0.02 -29.88
C MET A 391 27.63 1.05 -28.83
N ASN A 392 27.87 0.81 -27.54
CA ASN A 392 27.34 1.67 -26.47
C ASN A 392 27.70 3.15 -26.68
N ASP A 393 28.95 3.45 -27.03
CA ASP A 393 29.40 4.83 -27.27
C ASP A 393 28.70 5.45 -28.50
N GLN A 394 28.48 4.66 -29.55
CA GLN A 394 27.73 5.09 -30.75
C GLN A 394 26.24 5.29 -30.47
N LEU A 395 25.71 4.61 -29.45
CA LEU A 395 24.35 4.74 -28.95
C LEU A 395 24.23 5.80 -27.82
N GLY A 396 25.19 6.74 -27.75
CA GLY A 396 25.16 7.84 -26.78
C GLY A 396 25.36 7.39 -25.33
N GLY A 397 26.01 6.24 -25.11
CA GLY A 397 26.25 5.67 -23.78
C GLY A 397 24.99 5.11 -23.13
N ILE A 398 24.00 4.65 -23.91
CA ILE A 398 22.70 4.18 -23.41
C ILE A 398 22.80 3.22 -22.20
N LEU A 399 23.71 2.25 -22.23
CA LEU A 399 23.91 1.31 -21.13
C LEU A 399 24.54 1.97 -19.91
N THR A 400 25.45 2.93 -20.13
CA THR A 400 26.07 3.74 -19.09
C THR A 400 25.03 4.56 -18.34
N TRP A 401 24.10 5.20 -19.06
CA TRP A 401 23.04 6.00 -18.45
C TRP A 401 21.95 5.18 -17.79
N LYS A 402 21.61 4.01 -18.34
CA LYS A 402 20.75 3.04 -17.65
C LYS A 402 21.36 2.60 -16.32
N LEU A 403 22.68 2.35 -16.25
CA LEU A 403 23.35 2.04 -14.99
C LEU A 403 23.25 3.20 -13.99
N ARG A 404 23.43 4.44 -14.43
CA ARG A 404 23.22 5.63 -13.58
C ARG A 404 21.76 5.77 -13.11
N GLY A 405 20.79 5.44 -13.95
CA GLY A 405 19.38 5.36 -13.56
C GLY A 405 19.11 4.31 -12.49
N GLU A 406 19.74 3.14 -12.61
CA GLU A 406 19.68 2.12 -11.56
C GLU A 406 20.27 2.64 -10.24
N GLU A 407 21.44 3.27 -10.26
CA GLU A 407 22.06 3.89 -9.07
C GLU A 407 21.11 4.89 -8.40
N ALA A 408 20.43 5.75 -9.18
CA ALA A 408 19.44 6.69 -8.64
C ALA A 408 18.27 6.00 -7.93
N VAL A 409 17.82 4.84 -8.44
CA VAL A 409 16.80 4.02 -7.76
C VAL A 409 17.35 3.43 -6.47
N ARG A 410 18.57 2.86 -6.48
CA ARG A 410 19.20 2.29 -5.27
C ARG A 410 19.41 3.33 -4.17
N GLU A 411 19.86 4.52 -4.55
CA GLU A 411 20.13 5.64 -3.63
C GLU A 411 18.86 6.28 -3.06
N SER A 412 17.69 6.06 -3.68
CA SER A 412 16.43 6.67 -3.25
C SER A 412 15.91 6.16 -1.90
N GLY A 413 16.32 4.96 -1.49
CA GLY A 413 15.80 4.27 -0.30
C GLY A 413 14.39 3.68 -0.45
N VAL A 414 13.76 3.80 -1.62
CA VAL A 414 12.48 3.14 -1.94
C VAL A 414 12.73 1.65 -2.16
N PRO A 415 11.92 0.74 -1.58
CA PRO A 415 11.96 -0.68 -1.93
C PRO A 415 11.83 -0.90 -3.43
N TYR A 416 12.84 -1.49 -4.06
CA TYR A 416 12.89 -1.59 -5.52
C TYR A 416 13.13 -3.01 -6.03
N THR A 417 12.86 -3.20 -7.31
CA THR A 417 13.39 -4.32 -8.10
C THR A 417 13.90 -3.77 -9.42
N ILE A 418 15.13 -4.11 -9.80
CA ILE A 418 15.67 -3.77 -11.12
C ILE A 418 15.75 -5.04 -11.95
N ILE A 419 15.00 -5.06 -13.04
CA ILE A 419 15.00 -6.15 -14.01
C ILE A 419 15.92 -5.77 -15.16
N ARG A 420 16.93 -6.60 -15.46
CA ARG A 420 17.81 -6.45 -16.60
C ARG A 420 17.48 -7.50 -17.67
N PRO A 421 16.44 -7.28 -18.49
CA PRO A 421 16.09 -8.24 -19.52
C PRO A 421 17.23 -8.38 -20.53
N CYS A 422 17.44 -9.61 -20.99
CA CYS A 422 18.17 -9.88 -22.23
C CYS A 422 17.37 -9.37 -23.44
N ALA A 423 17.76 -9.73 -24.67
CA ALA A 423 17.17 -9.17 -25.88
C ALA A 423 15.63 -9.34 -25.92
N LEU A 424 14.90 -8.23 -25.97
CA LEU A 424 13.44 -8.22 -25.93
C LEU A 424 12.81 -8.61 -27.28
N THR A 425 11.95 -9.63 -27.27
CA THR A 425 11.24 -10.13 -28.48
C THR A 425 9.74 -9.79 -28.46
N GLU A 426 9.06 -9.90 -29.61
CA GLU A 426 7.58 -9.94 -29.68
C GLU A 426 7.07 -11.38 -29.88
N GLU A 427 7.90 -12.39 -29.61
CA GLU A 427 7.45 -13.78 -29.58
C GLU A 427 6.38 -13.96 -28.48
N PRO A 428 5.46 -14.93 -28.61
CA PRO A 428 4.54 -15.26 -27.54
C PRO A 428 5.29 -15.61 -26.25
N GLY A 429 4.78 -15.15 -25.11
CA GLY A 429 5.31 -15.54 -23.80
C GLY A 429 4.89 -16.94 -23.36
N GLY A 430 5.10 -17.24 -22.09
CA GLY A 430 4.83 -18.54 -21.47
C GLY A 430 6.05 -19.46 -21.40
N LYS A 431 7.25 -18.93 -21.64
CA LYS A 431 8.52 -19.67 -21.56
C LYS A 431 9.11 -19.58 -20.16
N VAL A 432 9.71 -20.67 -19.68
CA VAL A 432 10.41 -20.69 -18.37
C VAL A 432 11.40 -19.52 -18.30
N LEU A 433 11.45 -18.81 -17.18
CA LEU A 433 12.38 -17.70 -16.98
C LEU A 433 13.57 -18.18 -16.17
N VAL A 434 14.76 -17.72 -16.55
CA VAL A 434 16.01 -17.94 -15.85
C VAL A 434 16.51 -16.61 -15.33
N PHE A 435 16.71 -16.53 -14.01
CA PHE A 435 17.29 -15.37 -13.34
C PHE A 435 18.74 -15.64 -12.98
N GLU A 436 19.59 -14.65 -13.17
CA GLU A 436 20.99 -14.66 -12.74
C GLU A 436 21.36 -13.27 -12.22
N GLN A 437 22.49 -13.17 -11.52
CA GLN A 437 23.05 -11.90 -11.06
C GLN A 437 24.51 -11.77 -11.48
N GLY A 438 24.98 -10.53 -11.65
CA GLY A 438 26.36 -10.21 -12.04
C GLY A 438 26.55 -9.81 -13.50
N ASP A 439 25.44 -9.77 -14.27
CA ASP A 439 25.38 -9.21 -15.61
C ASP A 439 26.21 -9.97 -16.64
N ASN A 440 26.12 -11.30 -16.59
CA ASN A 440 26.90 -12.19 -17.45
C ASN A 440 26.05 -12.97 -18.45
N ILE A 441 24.73 -13.10 -18.22
CA ILE A 441 23.90 -13.91 -19.11
C ILE A 441 23.64 -13.24 -20.45
N ARG A 442 23.49 -14.07 -21.48
CA ARG A 442 23.05 -13.68 -22.81
C ARG A 442 21.84 -14.53 -23.17
N GLY A 443 20.94 -13.97 -23.97
CA GLY A 443 19.72 -14.65 -24.39
C GLY A 443 18.70 -13.67 -24.93
N LYS A 444 17.45 -14.09 -24.90
CA LYS A 444 16.30 -13.28 -25.30
C LYS A 444 15.15 -13.52 -24.32
N VAL A 445 14.20 -12.60 -24.26
CA VAL A 445 12.99 -12.76 -23.46
C VAL A 445 11.83 -11.97 -24.06
N SER A 446 10.65 -12.57 -24.08
CA SER A 446 9.45 -11.94 -24.62
C SER A 446 9.04 -10.74 -23.77
N ARG A 447 8.54 -9.69 -24.43
CA ARG A 447 7.94 -8.55 -23.72
C ARG A 447 6.70 -8.93 -22.92
N GLU A 448 6.07 -10.05 -23.27
CA GLU A 448 4.92 -10.61 -22.57
C GLU A 448 5.34 -11.17 -21.21
N ASP A 449 6.40 -11.96 -21.15
CA ASP A 449 6.90 -12.54 -19.89
C ASP A 449 7.47 -11.47 -18.97
N ILE A 450 8.15 -10.46 -19.51
CA ILE A 450 8.59 -9.30 -18.70
C ILE A 450 7.41 -8.54 -18.11
N ALA A 451 6.31 -8.40 -18.86
CA ALA A 451 5.12 -7.74 -18.34
C ALA A 451 4.49 -8.55 -17.19
N GLN A 452 4.37 -9.87 -17.35
CA GLN A 452 3.89 -10.76 -16.30
C GLN A 452 4.80 -10.72 -15.07
N LEU A 453 6.12 -10.79 -15.26
CA LEU A 453 7.12 -10.66 -14.21
C LEU A 453 6.95 -9.35 -13.41
N CYS A 454 6.77 -8.20 -14.08
CA CYS A 454 6.53 -6.92 -13.40
C CYS A 454 5.30 -6.97 -12.48
N VAL A 455 4.23 -7.64 -12.90
CA VAL A 455 3.02 -7.75 -12.07
C VAL A 455 3.21 -8.72 -10.90
N GLN A 456 3.94 -9.81 -11.10
CA GLN A 456 4.23 -10.77 -10.02
C GLN A 456 5.08 -10.12 -8.93
N LEU A 457 6.11 -9.36 -9.31
CA LEU A 457 7.05 -8.71 -8.39
C LEU A 457 6.38 -7.82 -7.33
N LEU A 458 5.24 -7.21 -7.65
CA LEU A 458 4.50 -6.34 -6.72
C LEU A 458 4.10 -7.03 -5.41
N GLU A 459 3.98 -8.37 -5.42
CA GLU A 459 3.53 -9.16 -4.28
C GLU A 459 4.63 -10.05 -3.69
N GLN A 460 5.90 -9.83 -4.04
CA GLN A 460 6.99 -10.76 -3.76
C GLN A 460 8.05 -10.13 -2.85
N PRO A 461 7.95 -10.31 -1.51
CA PRO A 461 8.95 -9.81 -0.58
C PRO A 461 10.40 -10.24 -0.87
N PRO A 462 10.69 -11.49 -1.30
CA PRO A 462 12.05 -11.90 -1.64
C PRO A 462 12.67 -11.11 -2.80
N ALA A 463 11.85 -10.46 -3.63
CA ALA A 463 12.32 -9.65 -4.75
C ALA A 463 12.55 -8.18 -4.38
N CYS A 464 12.58 -7.84 -3.10
CA CYS A 464 12.86 -6.49 -2.63
C CYS A 464 14.36 -6.19 -2.57
N ASN A 465 14.75 -5.03 -3.11
CA ASN A 465 16.13 -4.52 -3.18
C ASN A 465 17.08 -5.48 -3.92
N VAL A 466 16.60 -6.04 -5.03
CA VAL A 466 17.39 -6.95 -5.88
C VAL A 466 17.51 -6.39 -7.30
N THR A 467 18.67 -6.61 -7.90
CA THR A 467 18.92 -6.48 -9.33
C THR A 467 19.25 -7.83 -9.93
N PHE A 468 18.57 -8.22 -11.01
CA PHE A 468 18.84 -9.48 -11.69
C PHE A 468 18.65 -9.38 -13.19
N GLU A 469 19.37 -10.23 -13.93
CA GLU A 469 19.16 -10.43 -15.35
C GLU A 469 18.14 -11.53 -15.62
N VAL A 470 17.38 -11.40 -16.70
CA VAL A 470 16.37 -12.40 -17.09
C VAL A 470 16.46 -12.77 -18.56
N LYS A 471 16.34 -14.08 -18.83
CA LYS A 471 16.19 -14.66 -20.18
C LYS A 471 15.15 -15.79 -20.17
N GLU A 472 14.72 -16.18 -21.35
CA GLU A 472 13.98 -17.44 -21.58
C GLU A 472 14.91 -18.65 -21.38
N GLY A 473 14.37 -19.67 -20.74
CA GLY A 473 14.92 -21.03 -20.64
C GLY A 473 14.65 -21.84 -21.91
N VAL A 474 15.23 -23.05 -21.95
CA VAL A 474 15.21 -23.91 -23.13
C VAL A 474 13.98 -24.83 -23.15
N ASP A 475 13.37 -25.11 -22.00
CA ASP A 475 12.26 -26.06 -21.85
C ASP A 475 10.89 -25.37 -21.75
N ASP A 476 9.90 -25.98 -22.42
CA ASP A 476 8.48 -25.68 -22.28
C ASP A 476 7.90 -26.52 -21.13
N SER A 477 7.94 -26.02 -19.89
CA SER A 477 7.33 -26.69 -18.74
C SER A 477 6.58 -25.69 -17.86
N PRO A 478 5.24 -25.75 -17.77
CA PRO A 478 4.49 -25.01 -16.77
C PRO A 478 4.28 -25.82 -15.47
N PRO A 479 3.97 -25.16 -14.33
CA PRO A 479 3.95 -23.71 -14.10
C PRO A 479 5.22 -23.18 -13.39
N PHE A 480 5.43 -21.87 -13.53
CA PHE A 480 6.50 -21.12 -12.85
C PHE A 480 6.34 -21.16 -11.34
N ASP A 481 7.38 -21.63 -10.66
CA ASP A 481 7.55 -21.38 -9.23
C ASP A 481 8.25 -20.03 -9.03
N TRP A 482 7.44 -18.96 -9.03
CA TRP A 482 7.93 -17.59 -8.79
C TRP A 482 8.65 -17.46 -7.44
N GLU A 483 8.14 -18.14 -6.41
CA GLU A 483 8.70 -18.05 -5.06
C GLU A 483 10.12 -18.63 -5.04
N SER A 484 10.32 -19.80 -5.65
CA SER A 484 11.65 -20.41 -5.81
C SER A 484 12.61 -19.52 -6.62
N LEU A 485 12.13 -18.94 -7.72
CA LEU A 485 12.95 -18.03 -8.54
C LEU A 485 13.40 -16.80 -7.75
N PHE A 486 12.50 -16.13 -7.01
CA PHE A 486 12.85 -14.92 -6.28
C PHE A 486 13.66 -15.21 -5.01
N SER A 487 13.40 -16.32 -4.31
CA SER A 487 14.16 -16.68 -3.11
C SER A 487 15.60 -17.08 -3.38
N SER A 488 15.96 -17.36 -4.64
CA SER A 488 17.36 -17.58 -5.05
C SER A 488 18.18 -16.30 -5.20
N LEU A 489 17.52 -15.13 -5.32
CA LEU A 489 18.18 -13.85 -5.53
C LEU A 489 18.82 -13.32 -4.24
N GLN A 490 19.97 -12.66 -4.40
CA GLN A 490 20.64 -11.92 -3.33
C GLN A 490 20.29 -10.44 -3.41
N THR A 491 20.09 -9.82 -2.25
CA THR A 491 19.91 -8.37 -2.11
C THR A 491 21.18 -7.63 -2.56
N ASP A 492 20.98 -6.48 -3.20
CA ASP A 492 22.03 -5.59 -3.72
C ASP A 492 22.96 -5.00 -2.64
#